data_AF-A0A6C0DGH2-F1
#
_entry.id   AF-A0A6C0DGH2-F1
#
_cell.length_a   1.000
_cell.length_b   1.000
_cell.length_c   1.000
_cell.angle_alpha   90.00
_cell.angle_beta   90.00
_cell.angle_gamma   90.00
#
_symmetry.space_group_name_H-M   'P 1'
#
loop_
_entity.id
_entity.type
_entity.pdbx_description
1 polymer ?
#
loop_
_entity_poly.entity_id
_entity_poly.type
_entity_poly.pdbx_seq_one_letter_code
_entity_poly.pdbx_strand_id
1 'polypeptide(L)'
;MFHCLYCNKEYTRKTSYSKHIIICEIIYKQKNQSKASQKREEKCEEEESLPTNISTQFLYTIIQELAFKTKHMEQELHEIKKYISTNINNINIIDMLNSHTSPIPTPKITYEEWKRDFLVTEPDIRNLENMVETMKTLVKTNLLLDSSHPFISFAQKKHAIYVYTANEEGNSYCWKKQTPEEFVSLFKFIHSKITQALSIWYKKNKEAISRSDRMSDEYQKNLGKLMSVDFNSQTTIGKIRTHLYNSIQTDLKTISYSF
;
A
#
# COMPACT_ATOMS: atom_id res chain seq x y z
N MET A 1 -11.48 45.42 -22.63
CA MET A 1 -10.86 44.09 -22.58
C MET A 1 -9.35 44.29 -22.60
N PHE A 2 -8.59 43.67 -21.69
CA PHE A 2 -7.15 43.88 -21.54
C PHE A 2 -6.37 42.69 -22.11
N HIS A 3 -5.33 42.93 -22.90
CA HIS A 3 -4.59 41.90 -23.64
C HIS A 3 -3.13 41.88 -23.21
N CYS A 4 -2.60 40.72 -22.83
CA CYS A 4 -1.20 40.60 -22.45
C CYS A 4 -0.28 40.55 -23.68
N LEU A 5 0.69 41.46 -23.77
CA LEU A 5 1.64 41.53 -24.89
C LEU A 5 2.67 40.39 -24.90
N TYR A 6 2.82 39.64 -23.80
CA TYR A 6 3.83 38.57 -23.66
C TYR A 6 3.27 37.16 -23.93
N CYS A 7 1.96 36.96 -23.76
CA CYS A 7 1.33 35.65 -24.00
C CYS A 7 -0.05 35.70 -24.67
N ASN A 8 -0.48 36.89 -25.12
CA ASN A 8 -1.74 37.15 -25.80
C ASN A 8 -3.01 36.70 -25.07
N LYS A 9 -2.96 36.50 -23.74
CA LYS A 9 -4.14 36.19 -22.92
C LYS A 9 -5.03 37.43 -22.73
N GLU A 10 -6.33 37.21 -22.84
CA GLU A 10 -7.37 38.21 -22.65
C GLU A 10 -7.94 38.23 -21.24
N TYR A 11 -8.18 39.43 -20.71
CA TYR A 11 -8.68 39.66 -19.37
C TYR A 11 -9.84 40.65 -19.39
N THR A 12 -10.92 40.31 -18.70
CA THR A 12 -12.08 41.18 -18.53
C THR A 12 -11.92 42.16 -17.36
N ARG A 13 -11.11 41.81 -16.34
CA ARG A 13 -10.88 42.61 -15.13
C ARG A 13 -9.48 43.23 -15.12
N LYS A 14 -9.38 44.53 -14.81
CA LYS A 14 -8.12 45.28 -14.74
C LYS A 14 -7.15 44.70 -13.70
N THR A 15 -7.66 44.29 -12.54
CA THR A 15 -6.86 43.70 -11.45
C THR A 15 -6.22 42.38 -11.87
N SER A 16 -6.95 41.50 -12.54
CA SER A 16 -6.45 40.23 -13.07
C SER A 16 -5.39 40.47 -14.15
N TYR A 17 -5.62 41.43 -15.04
CA TYR A 17 -4.66 41.84 -16.05
C TYR A 17 -3.36 42.39 -15.44
N SER A 18 -3.46 43.31 -14.48
CA SER A 18 -2.30 43.90 -13.79
C SER A 18 -1.48 42.86 -13.03
N LYS A 19 -2.11 41.89 -12.36
CA LYS A 19 -1.36 40.78 -11.72
C LYS A 19 -0.67 39.89 -12.76
N HIS A 20 -1.34 39.61 -13.86
CA HIS A 20 -0.83 38.73 -14.90
C HIS A 20 0.34 39.33 -15.69
N ILE A 21 0.24 40.58 -16.16
CA ILE A 21 1.26 41.20 -17.02
C ILE A 21 2.63 41.21 -16.37
N ILE A 22 2.65 41.42 -15.05
CA ILE A 22 3.84 41.46 -14.21
C ILE A 22 4.55 40.09 -14.18
N ILE A 23 3.80 39.03 -13.87
CA ILE A 23 4.34 37.67 -13.83
C ILE A 23 4.75 37.22 -15.24
N CYS A 24 3.94 37.57 -16.24
CA CYS A 24 4.19 37.19 -17.62
C CYS A 24 5.45 37.86 -18.18
N GLU A 25 5.74 39.12 -17.81
CA GLU A 25 6.96 39.83 -18.16
C GLU A 25 8.20 39.15 -17.58
N ILE A 26 8.15 38.75 -16.31
CA ILE A 26 9.27 38.05 -15.62
C ILE A 26 9.56 36.72 -16.31
N ILE A 27 8.52 35.90 -16.55
CA ILE A 27 8.65 34.60 -17.21
C ILE A 27 9.17 34.76 -18.64
N TYR A 28 8.69 35.77 -19.37
CA TYR A 28 9.12 36.06 -20.74
C TYR A 28 10.59 36.51 -20.78
N LYS A 29 11.03 37.36 -19.84
CA LYS A 29 12.43 37.80 -19.74
C LYS A 29 13.36 36.65 -19.34
N GLN A 30 12.99 35.79 -18.40
CA GLN A 30 13.78 34.61 -18.04
C GLN A 30 13.90 33.62 -19.21
N LYS A 31 12.82 33.38 -19.96
CA LYS A 31 12.85 32.53 -21.18
C LYS A 31 13.68 33.12 -22.33
N ASN A 32 13.84 34.44 -22.38
CA ASN A 32 14.70 35.09 -23.39
C ASN A 32 16.15 35.23 -22.92
N GLN A 33 16.39 35.36 -21.61
CA GLN A 33 17.73 35.33 -21.01
C GLN A 33 18.33 33.92 -21.04
N SER A 34 17.52 32.86 -21.02
CA SER A 34 17.97 31.45 -21.06
C SER A 34 18.72 31.05 -22.34
N LYS A 35 18.73 31.88 -23.40
CA LYS A 35 19.61 31.68 -24.56
C LYS A 35 21.03 32.24 -24.37
N ALA A 36 21.25 33.10 -23.37
CA ALA A 36 22.56 33.68 -23.03
C ALA A 36 23.09 33.21 -21.66
N SER A 37 22.23 32.78 -20.72
CA SER A 37 22.62 32.39 -19.36
C SER A 37 23.08 30.95 -19.20
N GLN A 38 22.95 30.09 -20.22
CA GLN A 38 23.49 28.72 -20.19
C GLN A 38 25.04 28.65 -20.20
N LYS A 39 25.73 29.79 -20.32
CA LYS A 39 27.20 29.88 -20.29
C LYS A 39 27.76 30.44 -18.97
N ARG A 40 26.93 30.70 -17.96
CA ARG A 40 27.32 31.40 -16.72
C ARG A 40 27.06 30.65 -15.41
N GLU A 41 26.49 29.44 -15.46
CA GLU A 41 26.14 28.67 -14.24
C GLU A 41 27.36 28.07 -13.49
N GLU A 42 28.59 28.22 -13.98
CA GLU A 42 29.78 27.65 -13.33
C GLU A 42 30.65 28.63 -12.52
N LYS A 43 30.34 29.93 -12.49
CA LYS A 43 31.12 30.89 -11.68
C LYS A 43 30.27 32.02 -11.13
N CYS A 44 29.97 31.95 -9.83
CA CYS A 44 30.11 33.00 -8.81
C CYS A 44 29.04 32.85 -7.71
N GLU A 45 29.47 32.42 -6.53
CA GLU A 45 28.75 32.49 -5.24
C GLU A 45 28.82 33.89 -4.60
N GLU A 46 29.06 34.95 -5.38
CA GLU A 46 29.24 36.30 -4.86
C GLU A 46 28.10 37.21 -5.30
N GLU A 47 27.26 37.56 -4.32
CA GLU A 47 26.25 38.62 -4.34
C GLU A 47 25.25 38.57 -5.52
N GLU A 48 24.17 37.81 -5.34
CA GLU A 48 22.92 38.07 -6.04
C GLU A 48 22.39 39.46 -5.65
N SER A 49 22.93 40.50 -6.29
CA SER A 49 22.33 41.82 -6.26
C SER A 49 20.90 41.71 -6.78
N LEU A 50 19.94 42.18 -5.97
CA LEU A 50 18.54 42.25 -6.34
C LEU A 50 18.43 42.81 -7.77
N PRO A 51 17.63 42.19 -8.67
CA PRO A 51 17.43 42.74 -10.00
C PRO A 51 17.10 44.22 -9.89
N THR A 52 17.85 45.07 -10.59
CA THR A 52 17.89 46.54 -10.45
C THR A 52 16.51 47.24 -10.64
N ASN A 53 15.48 46.47 -10.97
CA ASN A 53 14.15 46.90 -11.36
C ASN A 53 13.05 46.37 -10.42
N ILE A 54 13.39 45.69 -9.33
CA ILE A 54 12.42 45.16 -8.37
C ILE A 54 12.54 45.93 -7.05
N SER A 55 11.55 46.79 -6.78
CA SER A 55 11.43 47.47 -5.49
C SER A 55 11.24 46.46 -4.35
N THR A 56 11.82 46.72 -3.19
CA THR A 56 11.61 45.93 -1.96
C THR A 56 10.12 45.78 -1.62
N GLN A 57 9.31 46.82 -1.87
CA GLN A 57 7.87 46.80 -1.64
C GLN A 57 7.13 45.82 -2.57
N PHE A 58 7.67 45.62 -3.77
CA PHE A 58 7.16 44.65 -4.74
C PHE A 58 7.51 43.22 -4.34
N LEU A 59 8.72 42.99 -3.83
CA LEU A 59 9.11 41.71 -3.25
C LEU A 59 8.19 41.32 -2.07
N TYR A 60 7.91 42.27 -1.17
CA TYR A 60 6.94 42.08 -0.09
C TYR A 60 5.55 41.70 -0.61
N THR A 61 5.09 42.32 -1.70
CA THR A 61 3.78 42.02 -2.30
C THR A 61 3.74 40.59 -2.87
N ILE A 62 4.82 40.14 -3.53
CA ILE A 62 4.93 38.76 -4.03
C ILE A 62 4.95 37.77 -2.87
N ILE A 63 5.74 38.03 -1.82
CA ILE A 63 5.83 37.16 -0.64
C ILE A 63 4.46 37.06 0.05
N GLN A 64 3.73 38.16 0.17
CA GLN A 64 2.38 38.16 0.73
C GLN A 64 1.39 37.35 -0.11
N GLU A 65 1.41 37.50 -1.44
CA GLU A 65 0.56 36.70 -2.34
C GLU A 65 0.94 35.21 -2.33
N LEU A 66 2.23 34.89 -2.25
CA LEU A 66 2.70 33.50 -2.09
C LEU A 66 2.24 32.92 -0.76
N ALA A 67 2.43 33.64 0.35
CA ALA A 67 1.98 33.20 1.67
C ALA A 67 0.46 32.96 1.69
N PHE A 68 -0.31 33.85 1.05
CA PHE A 68 -1.76 33.70 0.93
C PHE A 68 -2.15 32.47 0.09
N LYS A 69 -1.51 32.26 -1.07
CA LYS A 69 -1.74 31.08 -1.91
C LYS A 69 -1.33 29.78 -1.21
N THR A 70 -0.20 29.76 -0.52
CA THR A 70 0.26 28.60 0.23
C THR A 70 -0.75 28.26 1.32
N LYS A 71 -1.20 29.25 2.09
CA LYS A 71 -2.25 29.06 3.09
C LYS A 71 -3.56 28.54 2.49
N HIS A 72 -3.98 29.06 1.33
CA HIS A 72 -5.18 28.58 0.63
C HIS A 72 -5.03 27.12 0.17
N MET A 73 -3.89 26.77 -0.43
CA MET A 73 -3.61 25.39 -0.85
C MET A 73 -3.57 24.43 0.34
N GLU A 74 -2.99 24.85 1.47
CA GLU A 74 -2.99 24.07 2.71
C GLU A 74 -4.41 23.84 3.25
N GLN A 75 -5.27 24.86 3.16
CA GLN A 75 -6.68 24.75 3.54
C GLN A 75 -7.45 23.79 2.62
N GLU A 76 -7.32 23.91 1.30
CA GLU A 76 -7.95 22.98 0.34
C GLU A 76 -7.47 21.54 0.57
N LEU A 77 -6.17 21.34 0.79
CA LEU A 77 -5.61 20.02 1.14
C LEU A 77 -6.20 19.48 2.45
N HIS A 78 -6.39 20.33 3.45
CA HIS A 78 -7.01 19.94 4.71
C HIS A 78 -8.47 19.54 4.51
N GLU A 79 -9.24 20.30 3.72
CA GLU A 79 -10.63 19.99 3.39
C GLU A 79 -10.76 18.69 2.60
N ILE A 80 -9.91 18.46 1.60
CA ILE A 80 -9.85 17.20 0.85
C ILE A 80 -9.53 16.04 1.78
N LYS A 81 -8.51 16.18 2.65
CA LYS A 81 -8.17 15.14 3.64
C LYS A 81 -9.34 14.86 4.59
N LYS A 82 -10.06 15.89 5.02
CA LYS A 82 -11.24 15.78 5.89
C LYS A 82 -12.43 15.11 5.18
N TYR A 83 -12.68 15.46 3.92
CA TYR A 83 -13.74 14.85 3.11
C TYR A 83 -13.44 13.37 2.87
N ILE A 84 -12.21 13.05 2.49
CA ILE A 84 -11.73 11.67 2.31
C ILE A 84 -11.86 10.88 3.61
N SER A 85 -11.39 11.43 4.75
CA SER A 85 -11.47 10.71 6.02
C SER A 85 -12.90 10.50 6.48
N THR A 86 -13.80 11.46 6.27
CA THR A 86 -15.20 11.35 6.69
C THR A 86 -15.97 10.38 5.80
N ASN A 87 -15.83 10.50 4.47
CA ASN A 87 -16.60 9.70 3.54
C ASN A 87 -16.05 8.28 3.37
N ILE A 88 -14.73 8.10 3.22
CA ILE A 88 -14.14 6.76 3.04
C ILE A 88 -14.27 5.92 4.31
N ASN A 89 -14.25 6.53 5.50
CA ASN A 89 -14.52 5.79 6.74
C ASN A 89 -15.99 5.36 6.85
N ASN A 90 -16.92 6.09 6.22
CA ASN A 90 -18.35 5.77 6.21
C ASN A 90 -18.76 4.80 5.09
N ILE A 91 -17.89 4.50 4.12
CA ILE A 91 -18.18 3.49 3.10
C ILE A 91 -18.32 2.12 3.79
N ASN A 92 -19.47 1.48 3.57
CA ASN A 92 -19.62 0.07 3.85
C ASN A 92 -18.85 -0.73 2.79
N ILE A 93 -17.64 -1.16 3.16
CA ILE A 93 -16.72 -1.87 2.28
C ILE A 93 -17.33 -3.18 1.76
N ILE A 94 -18.16 -3.85 2.57
CA ILE A 94 -18.80 -5.11 2.17
C ILE A 94 -19.81 -4.85 1.05
N ASP A 95 -20.64 -3.82 1.19
CA ASP A 95 -21.62 -3.45 0.17
C ASP A 95 -20.93 -3.02 -1.13
N MET A 96 -19.84 -2.23 -1.02
CA MET A 96 -19.03 -1.81 -2.16
C MET A 96 -18.44 -3.01 -2.90
N LEU A 97 -17.80 -3.93 -2.17
CA LEU A 97 -17.14 -5.11 -2.74
C LEU A 97 -18.12 -6.03 -3.47
N ASN A 98 -19.34 -6.17 -2.95
CA ASN A 98 -20.38 -7.03 -3.50
C ASN A 98 -21.31 -6.32 -4.50
N SER A 99 -21.11 -5.03 -4.75
CA SER A 99 -21.91 -4.28 -5.70
C SER A 99 -21.56 -4.65 -7.16
N HIS A 100 -22.54 -4.58 -8.06
CA HIS A 100 -22.32 -4.78 -9.49
C HIS A 100 -21.38 -3.73 -10.11
N THR A 101 -21.22 -2.59 -9.44
CA THR A 101 -20.33 -1.49 -9.83
C THR A 101 -19.03 -1.51 -9.03
N SER A 102 -18.68 -2.65 -8.42
CA SER A 102 -17.46 -2.77 -7.60
C SER A 102 -16.24 -2.41 -8.46
N PRO A 103 -15.37 -1.51 -7.97
CA PRO A 103 -14.17 -1.12 -8.70
C PRO A 103 -13.08 -2.19 -8.65
N ILE A 104 -13.30 -3.26 -7.89
CA ILE A 104 -12.34 -4.32 -7.62
C ILE A 104 -12.75 -5.55 -8.43
N PRO A 105 -11.85 -6.13 -9.23
CA PRO A 105 -12.15 -7.33 -9.99
C PRO A 105 -12.46 -8.49 -9.06
N THR A 106 -13.48 -9.28 -9.41
CA THR A 106 -13.80 -10.52 -8.70
C THR A 106 -12.64 -11.50 -8.82
N PRO A 107 -12.17 -12.10 -7.71
CA PRO A 107 -11.10 -13.09 -7.74
C PRO A 107 -11.49 -14.31 -8.58
N LYS A 108 -10.51 -14.92 -9.25
CA LYS A 108 -10.74 -16.14 -10.03
C LYS A 108 -10.91 -17.38 -9.16
N ILE A 109 -10.31 -17.36 -7.98
CA ILE A 109 -10.34 -18.46 -7.00
C ILE A 109 -11.02 -17.98 -5.73
N THR A 110 -11.65 -18.91 -5.04
CA THR A 110 -12.27 -18.70 -3.73
C THR A 110 -11.29 -18.97 -2.60
N TYR A 111 -11.65 -18.52 -1.40
CA TYR A 111 -10.89 -18.76 -0.18
C TYR A 111 -10.67 -20.25 0.11
N GLU A 112 -11.68 -21.09 -0.12
CA GLU A 112 -11.57 -22.53 0.12
C GLU A 112 -10.71 -23.24 -0.93
N GLU A 113 -10.75 -22.80 -2.19
CA GLU A 113 -9.86 -23.29 -3.24
C GLU A 113 -8.41 -22.91 -2.95
N TRP A 114 -8.15 -21.65 -2.60
CA TRP A 114 -6.82 -21.20 -2.22
C TRP A 114 -6.27 -21.96 -1.01
N LYS A 115 -7.10 -22.24 0.01
CA LYS A 115 -6.70 -23.10 1.13
C LYS A 115 -6.35 -24.51 0.68
N ARG A 116 -7.18 -25.13 -0.17
CA ARG A 116 -6.95 -26.50 -0.66
C ARG A 116 -5.61 -26.60 -1.38
N ASP A 117 -5.33 -25.62 -2.22
CA ASP A 117 -4.17 -25.59 -3.10
C ASP A 117 -2.93 -24.98 -2.41
N PHE A 118 -3.02 -24.68 -1.11
CA PHE A 118 -1.91 -24.17 -0.30
C PHE A 118 -0.72 -25.15 -0.26
N LEU A 119 0.42 -24.70 -0.77
CA LEU A 119 1.64 -25.49 -0.92
C LEU A 119 2.61 -25.23 0.23
N VAL A 120 3.18 -26.32 0.75
CA VAL A 120 4.29 -26.32 1.70
C VAL A 120 5.39 -27.20 1.11
N THR A 121 6.58 -26.64 0.95
CA THR A 121 7.70 -27.33 0.30
C THR A 121 8.70 -27.87 1.35
N GLU A 122 9.51 -28.85 0.96
CA GLU A 122 10.54 -29.43 1.85
C GLU A 122 11.55 -28.41 2.43
N PRO A 123 12.05 -27.39 1.69
CA PRO A 123 12.94 -26.40 2.27
C PRO A 123 12.30 -25.55 3.38
N ASP A 124 10.98 -25.34 3.33
CA ASP A 124 10.24 -24.59 4.37
C ASP A 124 10.27 -25.34 5.72
N ILE A 125 10.40 -26.66 5.67
CA ILE A 125 10.42 -27.55 6.84
C ILE A 125 11.84 -27.70 7.37
N ARG A 126 12.82 -27.77 6.48
CA ARG A 126 14.23 -27.91 6.87
C ARG A 126 14.75 -26.65 7.55
N ASN A 127 14.37 -25.48 7.02
CA ASN A 127 14.78 -24.18 7.54
C ASN A 127 13.78 -23.63 8.59
N LEU A 128 13.16 -24.50 9.40
CA LEU A 128 12.21 -24.09 10.43
C LEU A 128 12.94 -23.41 11.60
N GLU A 129 13.37 -22.16 11.42
CA GLU A 129 14.03 -21.36 12.47
C GLU A 129 13.01 -20.96 13.54
N ASN A 130 11.92 -20.31 13.11
CA ASN A 130 10.81 -19.86 13.93
C ASN A 130 9.51 -20.10 13.18
N MET A 131 8.57 -20.80 13.81
CA MET A 131 7.28 -21.13 13.20
C MET A 131 6.53 -19.89 12.71
N VAL A 132 6.56 -18.80 13.48
CA VAL A 132 5.90 -17.53 13.10
C VAL A 132 6.48 -16.96 11.81
N GLU A 133 7.80 -16.99 11.64
CA GLU A 133 8.48 -16.50 10.44
C GLU A 133 8.27 -17.43 9.25
N THR A 134 8.32 -18.75 9.47
CA THR A 134 8.00 -19.74 8.44
C THR A 134 6.58 -19.53 7.91
N MET A 135 5.60 -19.30 8.79
CA MET A 135 4.23 -19.07 8.36
C MET A 135 4.04 -17.75 7.62
N LYS A 136 4.70 -16.67 8.06
CA LYS A 136 4.69 -15.41 7.30
C LYS A 136 5.24 -15.59 5.88
N THR A 137 6.33 -16.36 5.76
CA THR A 137 6.99 -16.64 4.49
C THR A 137 6.10 -17.51 3.61
N LEU A 138 5.53 -18.58 4.14
CA LEU A 138 4.61 -19.47 3.43
C LEU A 138 3.37 -18.73 2.91
N VAL A 139 2.75 -17.91 3.76
CA VAL A 139 1.60 -17.10 3.36
C VAL A 139 1.99 -16.14 2.23
N LYS A 140 3.14 -15.46 2.34
CA LYS A 140 3.62 -14.56 1.29
C LYS A 140 3.88 -15.29 -0.02
N THR A 141 4.58 -16.43 0.01
CA THR A 141 4.88 -17.21 -1.19
C THR A 141 3.60 -17.70 -1.85
N ASN A 142 2.63 -18.22 -1.08
CA ASN A 142 1.35 -18.69 -1.61
C ASN A 142 0.44 -17.57 -2.12
N LEU A 143 0.63 -16.33 -1.67
CA LEU A 143 -0.07 -15.17 -2.23
C LEU A 143 0.58 -14.67 -3.54
N LEU A 144 1.87 -14.93 -3.76
CA LEU A 144 2.59 -14.54 -4.98
C LEU A 144 2.44 -15.56 -6.11
N LEU A 145 2.06 -16.80 -5.80
CA LEU A 145 1.83 -17.85 -6.81
C LEU A 145 0.69 -17.49 -7.76
N ASP A 146 -0.37 -16.87 -7.22
CA ASP A 146 -1.53 -16.45 -7.99
C ASP A 146 -1.66 -14.93 -8.02
N SER A 147 -1.77 -14.37 -9.23
CA SER A 147 -2.05 -12.95 -9.43
C SER A 147 -3.45 -12.53 -8.95
N SER A 148 -4.33 -13.49 -8.67
CA SER A 148 -5.69 -13.27 -8.21
C SER A 148 -5.94 -14.10 -6.95
N HIS A 149 -5.65 -13.55 -5.78
CA HIS A 149 -5.90 -14.19 -4.50
C HIS A 149 -7.24 -13.74 -3.88
N PRO A 150 -7.92 -14.59 -3.09
CA PRO A 150 -9.26 -14.33 -2.55
C PRO A 150 -9.24 -13.41 -1.32
N PHE A 151 -8.17 -12.63 -1.12
CA PHE A 151 -7.99 -11.74 0.03
C PHE A 151 -7.91 -10.29 -0.43
N ILE A 152 -8.53 -9.40 0.32
CA ILE A 152 -8.34 -7.96 0.15
C ILE A 152 -8.36 -7.24 1.50
N SER A 153 -7.60 -6.16 1.59
CA SER A 153 -7.46 -5.32 2.77
C SER A 153 -7.31 -3.88 2.34
N PHE A 154 -7.77 -2.95 3.17
CA PHE A 154 -7.72 -1.53 2.86
C PHE A 154 -6.98 -0.75 3.94
N ALA A 155 -6.06 0.12 3.54
CA ALA A 155 -5.26 0.95 4.44
C ALA A 155 -6.11 1.78 5.42
N GLN A 156 -7.34 2.15 5.01
CA GLN A 156 -8.30 2.93 5.79
C GLN A 156 -9.02 2.11 6.85
N LYS A 157 -9.10 0.78 6.70
CA LYS A 157 -9.74 -0.14 7.64
C LYS A 157 -8.68 -1.05 8.26
N LYS A 158 -7.92 -0.47 9.20
CA LYS A 158 -6.80 -1.15 9.87
C LYS A 158 -7.18 -2.55 10.35
N HIS A 159 -6.37 -3.54 10.00
CA HIS A 159 -6.51 -4.96 10.38
C HIS A 159 -7.81 -5.66 9.92
N ALA A 160 -8.64 -5.00 9.11
CA ALA A 160 -9.78 -5.63 8.47
C ALA A 160 -9.32 -6.35 7.21
N ILE A 161 -9.59 -7.66 7.16
CA ILE A 161 -9.30 -8.52 6.02
C ILE A 161 -10.65 -9.01 5.51
N TYR A 162 -10.85 -8.95 4.20
CA TYR A 162 -12.02 -9.45 3.52
C TYR A 162 -11.61 -10.64 2.66
N VAL A 163 -12.45 -11.66 2.65
CA VAL A 163 -12.24 -12.92 1.94
C VAL A 163 -13.37 -13.17 0.96
N TYR A 164 -13.02 -13.65 -0.24
CA TYR A 164 -14.01 -14.05 -1.24
C TYR A 164 -14.36 -15.52 -1.05
N THR A 165 -15.60 -15.81 -0.67
CA THR A 165 -16.04 -17.15 -0.28
C THR A 165 -17.46 -17.42 -0.76
N ALA A 166 -17.86 -18.69 -0.77
CA ALA A 166 -19.26 -19.06 -0.97
C ALA A 166 -20.12 -18.44 0.15
N ASN A 167 -21.30 -17.97 -0.23
CA ASN A 167 -22.28 -17.45 0.69
C ASN A 167 -22.87 -18.58 1.56
N GLU A 168 -23.52 -18.24 2.67
CA GLU A 168 -24.06 -19.22 3.63
C GLU A 168 -25.10 -20.16 3.00
N GLU A 169 -25.77 -19.73 1.93
CA GLU A 169 -26.73 -20.51 1.15
C GLU A 169 -26.09 -21.38 0.05
N GLY A 170 -24.77 -21.28 -0.18
CA GLY A 170 -24.00 -22.11 -1.12
C GLY A 170 -24.23 -21.83 -2.61
N ASN A 171 -25.20 -21.00 -2.97
CA ASN A 171 -25.60 -20.77 -4.37
C ASN A 171 -24.87 -19.60 -5.06
N SER A 172 -24.10 -18.80 -4.32
CA SER A 172 -23.38 -17.64 -4.85
C SER A 172 -22.10 -17.39 -4.07
N TYR A 173 -21.22 -16.55 -4.62
CA TYR A 173 -19.96 -16.14 -3.99
C TYR A 173 -20.03 -14.67 -3.64
N CYS A 174 -19.46 -14.31 -2.49
CA CYS A 174 -19.43 -12.94 -2.01
C CYS A 174 -18.18 -12.65 -1.19
N TRP A 175 -17.86 -11.36 -1.07
CA TRP A 175 -16.88 -10.87 -0.13
C TRP A 175 -17.47 -10.82 1.27
N LYS A 176 -16.79 -11.46 2.21
CA LYS A 176 -17.11 -11.46 3.64
C LYS A 176 -15.94 -10.88 4.44
N LYS A 177 -16.25 -10.13 5.50
CA LYS A 177 -15.22 -9.72 6.46
C LYS A 177 -14.77 -10.93 7.30
N GLN A 178 -13.47 -11.18 7.31
CA GLN A 178 -12.90 -12.27 8.09
C GLN A 178 -12.95 -11.97 9.59
N THR A 179 -13.50 -12.91 10.35
CA THR A 179 -13.54 -12.87 11.81
C THR A 179 -12.20 -13.31 12.42
N PRO A 180 -11.90 -12.91 13.67
CA PRO A 180 -10.73 -13.42 14.39
C PRO A 180 -10.69 -14.96 14.45
N GLU A 181 -11.83 -15.61 14.64
CA GLU A 181 -11.97 -17.06 14.77
C GLU A 181 -11.63 -17.76 13.44
N GLU A 182 -12.14 -17.25 12.32
CA GLU A 182 -11.81 -17.75 10.97
C GLU A 182 -10.32 -17.57 10.66
N PHE A 183 -9.70 -16.49 11.13
CA PHE A 183 -8.25 -16.26 10.97
C PHE A 183 -7.44 -17.27 11.80
N VAL A 184 -7.85 -17.56 13.04
CA VAL A 184 -7.22 -18.63 13.84
C VAL A 184 -7.39 -19.99 13.18
N SER A 185 -8.55 -20.27 12.58
CA SER A 185 -8.78 -21.50 11.84
C SER A 185 -7.84 -21.63 10.63
N LEU A 186 -7.60 -20.55 9.89
CA LEU A 186 -6.61 -20.53 8.81
C LEU A 186 -5.21 -20.85 9.33
N PHE A 187 -4.86 -20.27 10.47
CA PHE A 187 -3.55 -20.47 11.08
C PHE A 187 -3.32 -21.93 11.51
N LYS A 188 -4.34 -22.55 12.14
CA LYS A 188 -4.35 -23.98 12.48
C LYS A 188 -4.24 -24.86 11.23
N PHE A 189 -4.90 -24.47 10.14
CA PHE A 189 -4.80 -25.18 8.86
C PHE A 189 -3.38 -25.17 8.30
N ILE A 190 -2.73 -24.00 8.26
CA ILE A 190 -1.34 -23.87 7.80
C ILE A 190 -0.41 -24.72 8.67
N HIS A 191 -0.62 -24.70 10.00
CA HIS A 191 0.16 -25.53 10.93
C HIS A 191 0.00 -27.01 10.64
N SER A 192 -1.23 -27.47 10.41
CA SER A 192 -1.49 -28.86 10.04
C SER A 192 -0.77 -29.25 8.75
N LYS A 193 -0.71 -28.36 7.75
CA LYS A 193 0.03 -28.60 6.50
C LYS A 193 1.54 -28.73 6.73
N ILE A 194 2.13 -27.86 7.55
CA ILE A 194 3.55 -27.95 7.93
C ILE A 194 3.82 -29.27 8.67
N THR A 195 2.95 -29.64 9.61
CA THR A 195 3.04 -30.89 10.37
C THR A 195 2.98 -32.12 9.47
N GLN A 196 2.05 -32.11 8.51
CA GLN A 196 1.90 -33.17 7.53
C GLN A 196 3.15 -33.28 6.65
N ALA A 197 3.68 -32.16 6.19
CA ALA A 197 4.86 -32.13 5.36
C ALA A 197 6.10 -32.63 6.13
N LEU A 198 6.26 -32.26 7.40
CA LEU A 198 7.33 -32.79 8.29
C LEU A 198 7.20 -34.30 8.48
N SER A 199 5.97 -34.80 8.64
CA SER A 199 5.70 -36.24 8.77
C SER A 199 6.05 -37.01 7.50
N ILE A 200 5.75 -36.44 6.33
CA ILE A 200 6.12 -37.01 5.02
C ILE A 200 7.64 -37.03 4.87
N TRP A 201 8.31 -35.92 5.21
CA TRP A 201 9.76 -35.83 5.16
C TRP A 201 10.43 -36.84 6.09
N TYR A 202 9.93 -37.00 7.32
CA TYR A 202 10.42 -38.01 8.26
C TYR A 202 10.29 -39.43 7.70
N LYS A 203 9.13 -39.78 7.12
CA LYS A 203 8.90 -41.10 6.51
C LYS A 203 9.89 -41.37 5.38
N LYS A 204 10.16 -40.37 4.52
CA LYS A 204 11.14 -40.48 3.42
C LYS A 204 12.58 -40.65 3.91
N ASN A 205 12.93 -40.03 5.03
CA ASN A 205 14.30 -39.97 5.54
C ASN A 205 14.54 -40.87 6.77
N LYS A 206 13.61 -41.77 7.08
CA LYS A 206 13.61 -42.57 8.33
C LYS A 206 14.93 -43.31 8.56
N GLU A 207 15.48 -43.92 7.52
CA GLU A 207 16.74 -44.66 7.61
C GLU A 207 17.95 -43.74 7.81
N ALA A 208 17.99 -42.59 7.13
CA ALA A 208 19.05 -41.61 7.29
C ALA A 208 19.03 -40.96 8.68
N ILE A 209 17.84 -40.68 9.21
CA ILE A 209 17.63 -40.15 10.57
C ILE A 209 18.07 -41.17 11.61
N SER A 210 17.77 -42.46 11.41
CA SER A 210 18.17 -43.52 12.35
C SER A 210 19.69 -43.78 12.37
N ARG A 211 20.40 -43.38 11.31
CA ARG A 211 21.85 -43.57 11.16
C ARG A 211 22.68 -42.33 11.49
N SER A 212 22.04 -41.16 11.61
CA SER A 212 22.72 -39.88 11.81
C SER A 212 22.10 -39.11 12.98
N ASP A 213 22.85 -39.01 14.07
CA ASP A 213 22.48 -38.22 15.24
C ASP A 213 22.15 -36.77 14.87
N ARG A 214 22.91 -36.17 13.95
CA ARG A 214 22.68 -34.82 13.45
C ARG A 214 21.29 -34.65 12.81
N MET A 215 20.85 -35.60 11.99
CA MET A 215 19.53 -35.53 11.34
C MET A 215 18.39 -35.82 12.33
N SER A 216 18.65 -36.68 13.33
CA SER A 216 17.74 -36.91 14.44
C SER A 216 17.54 -35.65 15.29
N ASP A 217 18.63 -34.96 15.63
CA ASP A 217 18.60 -33.70 16.38
C ASP A 217 17.87 -32.60 15.61
N GLU A 218 18.11 -32.47 14.30
CA GLU A 218 17.44 -31.50 13.45
C GLU A 218 15.91 -31.76 13.41
N TYR A 219 15.50 -33.03 13.26
CA TYR A 219 14.11 -33.41 13.31
C TYR A 219 13.45 -33.13 14.66
N GLN A 220 14.08 -33.52 15.77
CA GLN A 220 13.56 -33.25 17.12
C GLN A 220 13.46 -31.76 17.42
N LYS A 221 14.44 -30.96 16.98
CA LYS A 221 14.42 -29.51 17.11
C LYS A 221 13.26 -28.89 16.33
N ASN A 222 13.03 -29.34 15.09
CA ASN A 222 11.92 -28.85 14.26
C ASN A 222 10.56 -29.29 14.83
N LEU A 223 10.46 -30.52 15.33
CA LEU A 223 9.26 -31.03 16.00
C LEU A 223 8.96 -30.25 17.29
N GLY A 224 9.98 -29.97 18.11
CA GLY A 224 9.83 -29.19 19.34
C GLY A 224 9.27 -27.78 19.07
N LYS A 225 9.79 -27.11 18.03
CA LYS A 225 9.30 -25.79 17.59
C LYS A 225 7.87 -25.82 17.07
N LEU A 226 7.49 -26.91 16.41
CA LEU A 226 6.14 -27.10 15.87
C LEU A 226 5.12 -27.34 16.99
N MET A 227 5.53 -28.03 18.07
CA MET A 227 4.70 -28.32 19.24
C MET A 227 4.60 -27.14 20.21
N SER A 228 5.59 -26.23 20.22
CA SER A 228 5.59 -25.05 21.11
C SER A 228 4.67 -23.91 20.67
N VAL A 229 3.85 -24.12 19.62
CA VAL A 229 2.97 -23.09 19.08
C VAL A 229 1.72 -22.94 19.93
N ASP A 230 1.59 -21.79 20.59
CA ASP A 230 0.37 -21.44 21.30
C ASP A 230 -0.62 -20.70 20.38
N PHE A 231 -1.67 -21.40 19.98
CA PHE A 231 -2.79 -20.88 19.19
C PHE A 231 -3.75 -20.01 20.01
N ASN A 232 -3.59 -19.93 21.33
CA ASN A 232 -4.36 -19.03 22.19
C ASN A 232 -3.64 -17.70 22.42
N SER A 233 -2.36 -17.60 22.04
CA SER A 233 -1.58 -16.38 22.14
C SER A 233 -2.06 -15.33 21.13
N GLN A 234 -2.87 -14.39 21.60
CA GLN A 234 -3.34 -13.23 20.82
C GLN A 234 -2.16 -12.43 20.24
N THR A 235 -1.02 -12.41 20.92
CA THR A 235 0.19 -11.72 20.49
C THR A 235 0.80 -12.34 19.23
N THR A 236 0.88 -13.67 19.17
CA THR A 236 1.41 -14.41 18.02
C THR A 236 0.49 -14.29 16.81
N ILE A 237 -0.81 -14.50 17.03
CA ILE A 237 -1.84 -14.37 15.99
C ILE A 237 -1.88 -12.94 15.45
N GLY A 238 -1.80 -11.93 16.32
CA GLY A 238 -1.80 -10.52 15.95
C GLY A 238 -0.61 -10.13 15.07
N LYS A 239 0.60 -10.64 15.37
CA LYS A 239 1.80 -10.41 14.53
C LYS A 239 1.64 -10.93 13.11
N ILE A 240 1.05 -12.11 12.97
CA ILE A 240 0.88 -12.78 11.67
C ILE A 240 -0.26 -12.14 10.90
N ARG A 241 -1.36 -11.79 11.58
CA ARG A 241 -2.46 -11.01 10.99
C ARG A 241 -1.98 -9.67 10.47
N THR A 242 -1.13 -8.98 11.23
CA THR A 242 -0.53 -7.70 10.82
C THR A 242 0.39 -7.88 9.62
N HIS A 243 1.19 -8.95 9.59
CA HIS A 243 2.04 -9.26 8.45
C HIS A 243 1.22 -9.56 7.18
N LEU A 244 0.16 -10.38 7.30
CA LEU A 244 -0.76 -10.63 6.19
C LEU A 244 -1.38 -9.32 5.72
N TYR A 245 -2.00 -8.55 6.63
CA TYR A 245 -2.60 -7.25 6.33
C TYR A 245 -1.63 -6.33 5.57
N ASN A 246 -0.38 -6.20 6.02
CA ASN A 246 0.62 -5.38 5.34
C ASN A 246 1.01 -5.89 3.95
N SER A 247 0.89 -7.20 3.72
CA SER A 247 1.22 -7.83 2.43
C SER A 247 0.11 -7.66 1.38
N ILE A 248 -1.15 -7.51 1.82
CA ILE A 248 -2.33 -7.42 0.93
C ILE A 248 -3.04 -6.06 0.97
N GLN A 249 -2.62 -5.12 1.82
CA GLN A 249 -3.29 -3.83 1.94
C GLN A 249 -3.16 -3.04 0.63
N THR A 250 -4.30 -2.55 0.17
CA THR A 250 -4.40 -1.60 -0.95
C THR A 250 -4.98 -0.29 -0.43
N ASP A 251 -4.60 0.81 -1.08
CA ASP A 251 -5.18 2.11 -0.74
C ASP A 251 -6.51 2.28 -1.51
N LEU A 252 -7.63 2.41 -0.78
CA LEU A 252 -8.94 2.71 -1.39
C LEU A 252 -8.89 3.96 -2.26
N LYS A 253 -8.02 4.92 -1.92
CA LYS A 253 -7.86 6.15 -2.70
C LYS A 253 -7.34 5.84 -4.09
N THR A 254 -6.32 4.99 -4.21
CA THR A 254 -5.78 4.57 -5.51
C THR A 254 -6.86 3.94 -6.38
N ILE A 255 -7.74 3.13 -5.79
CA ILE A 255 -8.85 2.49 -6.50
C ILE A 255 -9.87 3.53 -6.97
N SER A 256 -10.19 4.56 -6.15
CA SER A 256 -11.14 5.61 -6.53
C SER A 256 -10.66 6.55 -7.65
N TYR A 257 -9.35 6.68 -7.87
CA TYR A 257 -8.77 7.51 -8.94
C TYR A 257 -8.58 6.76 -10.28
N SER A 258 -8.99 5.49 -10.36
CA SER A 258 -8.89 4.68 -11.58
C SER A 258 -10.09 4.86 -12.52
N PHE A 259 -10.94 5.85 -12.24
CA PHE A 259 -12.18 6.16 -12.93
C PHE A 259 -12.12 7.57 -13.54
#